data_AF-A0A7V3T9C3-F1
#
_entry.id   AF-A0A7V3T9C3-F1
#
_cell.length_a   1.000
_cell.length_b   1.000
_cell.length_c   1.000
_cell.angle_alpha   90.00
_cell.angle_beta   90.00
_cell.angle_gamma   90.00
#
_symmetry.space_group_name_H-M   'P 1'
#
loop_
_entity.id
_entity.type
_entity.pdbx_description
1 polymer ?
#
loop_
_entity_poly.entity_id
_entity_poly.type
_entity_poly.pdbx_seq_one_letter_code
_entity_poly.pdbx_strand_id
1 'polypeptide(L)'
;MAKLSWAGALGIGLGLAAPALAQAGASDRGPFEIPVLIISYFPTNGDQIDIRVTGDWGASLADTRAKTKRLTGEVIQALEQGSRYRGYTNPDAPPSLRYRVVGEIEFLRPLPTFAKRGHRTPMTDYARIMAEVDIRDWVERRGVREVWLWGYHGGKVDLWESNMASPFGDVSNSDRDPNDLPVLAHTYTVYHYNYQRGTSEAVEDHLHQIEAVLNHIDGRDHTPPAQWTNLLFWGKFVGSDASHKIIRPGCGWAHYPPNAERDYDWANPRYVETDIEDWKPDGTGRKQRLNCQRWGCDSLKWFIYWMQNVPGRDNGLFYQGKRLRNWWVFIGDYDTTRKLGWKLVED
;
A
#
# COMPACT_ATOMS: atom_id res chain seq x y z
N MET A 1 40.01 -26.06 75.16
CA MET A 1 40.75 -24.91 74.58
C MET A 1 40.07 -24.53 73.27
N ALA A 2 39.72 -23.23 73.11
CA ALA A 2 39.26 -22.49 71.91
C ALA A 2 38.19 -23.16 70.99
N LYS A 3 36.90 -22.78 71.04
CA LYS A 3 36.23 -21.62 70.39
C LYS A 3 36.64 -21.36 68.94
N LEU A 4 35.71 -21.56 68.00
CA LEU A 4 35.32 -20.54 67.01
C LEU A 4 33.93 -20.85 66.42
N SER A 5 32.99 -19.92 66.60
CA SER A 5 31.67 -19.89 65.96
C SER A 5 31.75 -19.19 64.60
N TRP A 6 31.03 -19.69 63.59
CA TRP A 6 30.71 -18.94 62.39
C TRP A 6 29.19 -18.86 62.20
N ALA A 7 28.71 -17.64 62.13
CA ALA A 7 27.31 -17.28 61.91
C ALA A 7 26.91 -17.50 60.45
N GLY A 8 25.71 -18.04 60.23
CA GLY A 8 25.10 -18.14 58.91
C GLY A 8 24.57 -16.79 58.45
N ALA A 9 25.01 -16.35 57.27
CA ALA A 9 24.48 -15.17 56.59
C ALA A 9 23.21 -15.56 55.80
N LEU A 10 22.09 -14.91 56.11
CA LEU A 10 20.90 -14.89 55.26
C LEU A 10 21.20 -14.08 53.99
N GLY A 11 21.18 -14.73 52.84
CA GLY A 11 21.18 -14.06 51.54
C GLY A 11 19.77 -13.51 51.25
N ILE A 12 19.63 -12.19 51.31
CA ILE A 12 18.45 -11.47 50.81
C ILE A 12 18.59 -11.41 49.28
N GLY A 13 17.82 -12.24 48.58
CA GLY A 13 17.64 -12.13 47.14
C GLY A 13 16.81 -10.89 46.81
N LEU A 14 17.46 -9.79 46.47
CA LEU A 14 16.82 -8.66 45.81
C LEU A 14 16.46 -9.09 44.38
N GLY A 15 15.24 -9.60 44.22
CA GLY A 15 14.63 -9.74 42.91
C GLY A 15 14.43 -8.35 42.31
N LEU A 16 15.31 -7.97 41.39
CA LEU A 16 15.09 -6.83 40.51
C LEU A 16 13.90 -7.18 39.62
N ALA A 17 12.71 -6.72 40.00
CA ALA A 17 11.56 -6.71 39.10
C ALA A 17 11.95 -5.87 37.88
N ALA A 18 12.00 -6.51 36.71
CA ALA A 18 12.13 -5.80 35.45
C ALA A 18 11.00 -4.77 35.37
N PRO A 19 11.28 -3.50 35.00
CA PRO A 19 10.21 -2.54 34.85
C PRO A 19 9.26 -3.06 33.77
N ALA A 20 7.99 -3.17 34.11
CA ALA A 20 6.95 -3.37 33.13
C ALA A 20 7.08 -2.22 32.12
N LEU A 21 7.49 -2.54 30.89
CA LEU A 21 7.41 -1.62 29.77
C LEU A 21 5.95 -1.19 29.68
N ALA A 22 5.66 0.04 30.08
CA ALA A 22 4.39 0.65 29.81
C ALA A 22 4.18 0.58 28.29
N GLN A 23 3.16 -0.15 27.85
CA GLN A 23 2.72 -0.16 26.46
C GLN A 23 2.43 1.29 26.10
N ALA A 24 3.34 1.93 25.34
CA ALA A 24 3.02 3.19 24.69
C ALA A 24 1.76 2.92 23.85
N GLY A 25 0.67 3.61 24.15
CA GLY A 25 -0.61 3.40 23.46
C GLY A 25 -0.41 3.48 21.94
N ALA A 26 -1.11 2.62 21.20
CA ALA A 26 -1.09 2.65 19.74
C ALA A 26 -1.42 4.07 19.24
N SER A 27 -0.66 4.55 18.26
CA SER A 27 -0.74 5.91 17.75
C SER A 27 -0.91 5.90 16.24
N ASP A 28 -1.78 6.76 15.72
CA ASP A 28 -1.96 6.96 14.28
C ASP A 28 -0.95 7.97 13.69
N ARG A 29 -0.02 8.52 14.49
CA ARG A 29 0.85 9.61 14.03
C ARG A 29 1.90 9.24 13.00
N GLY A 30 2.37 7.99 12.97
CA GLY A 30 3.50 7.57 12.14
C GLY A 30 4.80 8.36 12.42
N PRO A 31 5.84 8.25 11.56
CA PRO A 31 5.85 7.44 10.34
C PRO A 31 5.76 5.94 10.64
N PHE A 32 5.11 5.20 9.75
CA PHE A 32 5.05 3.75 9.80
C PHE A 32 6.13 3.16 8.90
N GLU A 33 6.98 2.33 9.47
CA GLU A 33 8.01 1.61 8.74
C GLU A 33 7.39 0.44 7.97
N ILE A 34 7.72 0.34 6.68
CA ILE A 34 7.29 -0.70 5.75
C ILE A 34 8.53 -1.48 5.29
N PRO A 35 8.86 -2.59 5.95
CA PRO A 35 9.91 -3.49 5.49
C PRO A 35 9.46 -4.25 4.25
N VAL A 36 10.22 -4.12 3.17
CA VAL A 36 9.89 -4.67 1.84
C VAL A 36 10.86 -5.79 1.46
N LEU A 37 10.32 -6.92 1.01
CA LEU A 37 11.07 -7.96 0.30
C LEU A 37 10.88 -7.78 -1.21
N ILE A 38 11.98 -7.63 -1.96
CA ILE A 38 11.93 -7.66 -3.43
C ILE A 38 12.13 -9.09 -3.91
N ILE A 39 11.26 -9.54 -4.83
CA ILE A 39 11.42 -10.81 -5.54
C ILE A 39 11.43 -10.50 -7.03
N SER A 40 12.41 -11.01 -7.76
CA SER A 40 12.57 -10.73 -9.19
C SER A 40 12.64 -12.01 -9.99
N TYR A 41 11.86 -12.10 -11.07
CA TYR A 41 11.91 -13.20 -12.03
C TYR A 41 12.40 -12.70 -13.39
N PHE A 42 13.62 -13.05 -13.74
CA PHE A 42 14.28 -12.66 -14.98
C PHE A 42 14.56 -13.91 -15.82
N PRO A 43 13.59 -14.42 -16.59
CA PRO A 43 13.83 -15.58 -17.44
C PRO A 43 14.90 -15.24 -18.48
N THR A 44 16.06 -15.90 -18.41
CA THR A 44 17.20 -15.59 -19.27
C THR A 44 17.41 -16.64 -20.37
N ASN A 45 17.93 -16.18 -21.51
CA ASN A 45 18.56 -17.01 -22.53
C ASN A 45 19.96 -16.45 -22.80
N GLY A 46 20.97 -17.00 -22.13
CA GLY A 46 22.30 -16.39 -22.05
C GLY A 46 22.25 -15.07 -21.26
N ASP A 47 22.89 -14.02 -21.77
CA ASP A 47 22.97 -12.70 -21.11
C ASP A 47 21.74 -11.81 -21.36
N GLN A 48 20.73 -12.31 -22.06
CA GLN A 48 19.51 -11.58 -22.41
C GLN A 48 18.30 -12.15 -21.67
N ILE A 49 17.31 -11.31 -21.40
CA ILE A 49 15.97 -11.79 -21.04
C ILE A 49 15.37 -12.52 -22.25
N ASP A 50 14.79 -13.69 -22.03
CA ASP A 50 14.16 -14.48 -23.08
C ASP A 50 12.81 -13.87 -23.47
N ILE A 51 12.81 -13.07 -24.54
CA ILE A 51 11.61 -12.42 -25.07
C ILE A 51 10.51 -13.42 -25.47
N ARG A 52 10.85 -14.69 -25.74
CA ARG A 52 9.85 -15.72 -26.06
C ARG A 52 8.99 -16.05 -24.83
N VAL A 53 9.58 -15.90 -23.64
CA VAL A 53 8.92 -16.07 -22.34
C VAL A 53 8.18 -14.80 -21.94
N THR A 54 8.78 -13.62 -22.08
CA THR A 54 8.21 -12.35 -21.58
C THR A 54 7.23 -11.69 -22.53
N GLY A 55 7.31 -11.98 -23.84
CA GLY A 55 6.48 -11.36 -24.86
C GLY A 55 7.08 -10.06 -25.40
N ASP A 56 7.33 -9.07 -24.53
CA ASP A 56 7.65 -7.70 -24.98
C ASP A 56 9.00 -7.16 -24.45
N TRP A 57 9.80 -7.96 -23.75
CA TRP A 57 11.06 -7.49 -23.17
C TRP A 57 12.19 -8.51 -23.32
N GLY A 58 13.16 -8.16 -24.17
CA GLY A 58 14.36 -8.96 -24.45
C GLY A 58 15.66 -8.20 -24.23
N ALA A 59 15.70 -7.24 -23.31
CA ALA A 59 16.92 -6.50 -23.00
C ALA A 59 17.94 -7.39 -22.27
N SER A 60 19.16 -6.88 -22.07
CA SER A 60 20.17 -7.61 -21.31
C SER A 60 19.71 -7.82 -19.85
N LEU A 61 20.20 -8.88 -19.22
CA LEU A 61 19.97 -9.12 -17.79
C LEU A 61 20.51 -7.95 -16.96
N ALA A 62 21.65 -7.37 -17.35
CA ALA A 62 22.24 -6.22 -16.68
C ALA A 62 21.33 -4.98 -16.75
N ASP A 63 20.79 -4.67 -17.94
CA ASP A 63 19.87 -3.53 -18.11
C ASP A 63 18.56 -3.75 -17.36
N THR A 64 18.06 -4.99 -17.32
CA THR A 64 16.83 -5.34 -16.60
C THR A 64 17.00 -5.19 -15.09
N ARG A 65 18.12 -5.64 -14.52
CA ARG A 65 18.49 -5.40 -13.11
C ARG A 65 18.65 -3.91 -12.81
N ALA A 66 19.34 -3.17 -13.68
CA ALA A 66 19.53 -1.73 -13.51
C ALA A 66 18.18 -0.98 -13.54
N LYS A 67 17.30 -1.34 -14.48
CA LYS A 67 15.96 -0.76 -14.61
C LYS A 67 15.12 -1.04 -13.36
N THR A 68 14.98 -2.31 -12.95
CA THR A 68 14.15 -2.69 -11.78
C THR A 68 14.67 -2.09 -10.49
N LYS A 69 15.99 -2.00 -10.29
CA LYS A 69 16.57 -1.29 -9.14
C LYS A 69 16.23 0.20 -9.14
N ARG A 70 16.33 0.87 -10.29
CA ARG A 70 15.96 2.28 -10.42
C ARG A 70 14.47 2.48 -10.14
N LEU A 71 13.60 1.70 -10.79
CA LEU A 71 12.15 1.80 -10.60
C LEU A 71 11.75 1.54 -9.14
N THR A 72 12.38 0.56 -8.47
CA THR A 72 12.14 0.31 -7.03
C THR A 72 12.41 1.56 -6.19
N GLY A 73 13.53 2.25 -6.44
CA GLY A 73 13.84 3.51 -5.75
C GLY A 73 12.86 4.63 -6.06
N GLU A 74 12.43 4.75 -7.32
CA GLU A 74 11.44 5.74 -7.75
C GLU A 74 10.04 5.48 -7.15
N VAL A 75 9.62 4.22 -7.04
CA VAL A 75 8.37 3.81 -6.36
C VAL A 75 8.42 4.16 -4.88
N ILE A 76 9.51 3.80 -4.17
CA ILE A 76 9.72 4.19 -2.77
C ILE A 76 9.59 5.70 -2.61
N GLN A 77 10.28 6.47 -3.47
CA GLN A 77 10.22 7.93 -3.42
C GLN A 77 8.80 8.44 -3.65
N ALA A 78 8.07 7.90 -4.64
CA ALA A 78 6.71 8.32 -4.95
C ALA A 78 5.74 8.03 -3.79
N LEU A 79 5.82 6.84 -3.18
CA LEU A 79 4.95 6.45 -2.06
C LEU A 79 5.26 7.25 -0.78
N GLU A 80 6.54 7.46 -0.47
CA GLU A 80 6.92 8.31 0.66
C GLU A 80 6.47 9.75 0.44
N GLN A 81 6.76 10.33 -0.74
CA GLN A 81 6.33 11.70 -1.07
C GLN A 81 4.81 11.84 -1.09
N GLY A 82 4.10 10.84 -1.62
CA GLY A 82 2.64 10.77 -1.65
C GLY A 82 2.04 10.77 -0.24
N SER A 83 2.65 10.05 0.70
CA SER A 83 2.15 9.95 2.08
C SER A 83 2.34 11.20 2.95
N ARG A 84 2.89 12.29 2.38
CA ARG A 84 3.09 13.59 3.03
C ARG A 84 1.81 14.43 2.90
N TYR A 85 1.04 14.52 3.98
CA TYR A 85 -0.20 15.30 3.94
C TYR A 85 0.08 16.76 3.55
N ARG A 86 -0.53 17.22 2.45
CA ARG A 86 -0.33 18.56 1.86
C ARG A 86 1.13 18.89 1.58
N GLY A 87 1.96 17.91 1.21
CA GLY A 87 3.39 18.10 0.96
C GLY A 87 3.73 19.17 -0.09
N TYR A 88 2.81 19.44 -1.03
CA TYR A 88 2.95 20.50 -2.04
C TYR A 88 2.77 21.93 -1.50
N THR A 89 2.18 22.14 -0.31
CA THR A 89 2.12 23.44 0.38
C THR A 89 2.98 23.50 1.63
N ASN A 90 3.33 22.36 2.21
CA ASN A 90 4.21 22.25 3.36
C ASN A 90 5.43 21.36 3.04
N PRO A 91 6.56 21.95 2.59
CA PRO A 91 7.78 21.22 2.30
C PRO A 91 8.41 20.51 3.50
N ASP A 92 7.99 20.81 4.73
CA ASP A 92 8.46 20.16 5.96
C ASP A 92 7.50 19.06 6.46
N ALA A 93 6.37 18.85 5.77
CA ALA A 93 5.42 17.80 6.13
C ALA A 93 6.13 16.43 6.13
N PRO A 94 6.15 15.69 7.25
CA PRO A 94 6.77 14.37 7.29
C PRO A 94 5.91 13.37 6.49
N PRO A 95 6.52 12.36 5.85
CA PRO A 95 5.75 11.28 5.26
C PRO A 95 5.14 10.41 6.36
N SER A 96 3.97 9.84 6.07
CA SER A 96 3.30 8.90 6.98
C SER A 96 3.85 7.48 6.82
N LEU A 97 4.38 7.14 5.65
CA LEU A 97 4.99 5.84 5.36
C LEU A 97 6.49 5.99 5.09
N ARG A 98 7.28 5.01 5.54
CA ARG A 98 8.71 4.92 5.28
C ARG A 98 9.05 3.53 4.79
N TYR A 99 9.60 3.41 3.58
CA TYR A 99 9.86 2.12 2.98
C TYR A 99 11.33 1.76 3.11
N ARG A 100 11.59 0.50 3.46
CA ARG A 100 12.95 -0.02 3.55
C ARG A 100 13.02 -1.40 2.93
N VAL A 101 13.82 -1.56 1.88
CA VAL A 101 14.15 -2.88 1.35
C VAL A 101 14.98 -3.65 2.38
N VAL A 102 14.50 -4.81 2.78
CA VAL A 102 15.15 -5.68 3.79
C VAL A 102 15.69 -6.98 3.21
N GLY A 103 15.38 -7.27 1.95
CA GLY A 103 15.88 -8.42 1.22
C GLY A 103 15.55 -8.33 -0.26
N GLU A 104 16.36 -8.98 -1.07
CA GLU A 104 16.15 -9.15 -2.50
C GLU A 104 16.43 -10.61 -2.85
N ILE A 105 15.51 -11.24 -3.59
CA ILE A 105 15.65 -12.62 -4.09
C ILE A 105 15.47 -12.59 -5.60
N GLU A 106 16.40 -13.17 -6.34
CA GLU A 106 16.37 -13.19 -7.80
C GLU A 106 16.32 -14.62 -8.35
N PHE A 107 15.44 -14.84 -9.32
CA PHE A 107 15.28 -16.07 -10.05
C PHE A 107 15.55 -15.84 -11.53
N LEU A 108 16.53 -16.56 -12.08
CA LEU A 108 16.87 -16.52 -13.51
C LEU A 108 16.05 -17.53 -14.33
N ARG A 109 14.74 -17.55 -14.09
CA ARG A 109 13.79 -18.50 -14.70
C ARG A 109 12.40 -17.88 -14.84
N PRO A 110 11.50 -18.47 -15.65
CA PRO A 110 10.13 -18.00 -15.77
C PRO A 110 9.38 -17.98 -14.43
N LEU A 111 8.39 -17.09 -14.33
CA LEU A 111 7.44 -17.07 -13.22
C LEU A 111 6.73 -18.44 -13.09
N PRO A 112 6.55 -18.95 -11.86
CA PRO A 112 5.60 -20.02 -11.61
C PRO A 112 4.19 -19.58 -12.00
N THR A 113 3.46 -20.43 -12.72
CA THR A 113 2.11 -20.13 -13.18
C THR A 113 1.19 -21.34 -13.08
N PHE A 114 -0.12 -21.07 -13.07
CA PHE A 114 -1.17 -22.08 -13.15
C PHE A 114 -2.28 -21.63 -14.12
N ALA A 115 -3.02 -22.60 -14.67
CA ALA A 115 -4.19 -22.29 -15.47
C ALA A 115 -5.36 -21.91 -14.57
N LYS A 116 -5.87 -20.68 -14.68
CA LYS A 116 -7.06 -20.20 -13.94
C LYS A 116 -8.28 -20.15 -14.86
N ARG A 117 -9.41 -20.70 -14.40
CA ARG A 117 -10.67 -20.66 -15.15
C ARG A 117 -11.08 -19.21 -15.38
N GLY A 118 -11.46 -18.88 -16.62
CA GLY A 118 -11.86 -17.52 -17.01
C GLY A 118 -10.72 -16.67 -17.58
N HIS A 119 -9.47 -17.13 -17.45
CA HIS A 119 -8.30 -16.47 -18.00
C HIS A 119 -7.81 -17.21 -19.25
N ARG A 120 -7.40 -16.46 -20.27
CA ARG A 120 -6.80 -17.02 -21.50
C ARG A 120 -5.31 -17.27 -21.33
N THR A 121 -4.68 -16.44 -20.51
CA THR A 121 -3.27 -16.51 -20.15
C THR A 121 -3.16 -17.20 -18.79
N PRO A 122 -2.12 -18.01 -18.51
CA PRO A 122 -1.95 -18.57 -17.18
C PRO A 122 -1.71 -17.46 -16.15
N MET A 123 -2.23 -17.64 -14.93
CA MET A 123 -2.05 -16.71 -13.82
C MET A 123 -0.75 -16.98 -13.08
N THR A 124 -0.16 -15.93 -12.52
CA THR A 124 0.98 -16.03 -11.60
C THR A 124 0.61 -16.88 -10.38
N ASP A 125 1.41 -17.89 -10.06
CA ASP A 125 1.22 -18.76 -8.91
C ASP A 125 1.89 -18.16 -7.67
N TYR A 126 1.22 -17.18 -7.05
CA TYR A 126 1.72 -16.48 -5.87
C TYR A 126 1.97 -17.44 -4.70
N ALA A 127 1.09 -18.41 -4.47
CA ALA A 127 1.22 -19.40 -3.40
C ALA A 127 2.52 -20.19 -3.53
N ARG A 128 2.86 -20.64 -4.75
CA ARG A 128 4.11 -21.33 -5.03
C ARG A 128 5.33 -20.42 -4.84
N ILE A 129 5.27 -19.17 -5.31
CA ILE A 129 6.36 -18.20 -5.12
C ILE A 129 6.61 -17.99 -3.61
N MET A 130 5.54 -17.75 -2.85
CA MET A 130 5.59 -17.52 -1.40
C MET A 130 6.13 -18.73 -0.64
N ALA A 131 5.76 -19.94 -1.04
CA ALA A 131 6.29 -21.17 -0.45
C ALA A 131 7.78 -21.34 -0.73
N GLU A 132 8.23 -21.05 -1.96
CA GLU A 132 9.63 -21.23 -2.37
C GLU A 132 10.59 -20.28 -1.64
N VAL A 133 10.15 -19.05 -1.32
CA VAL A 133 10.97 -18.07 -0.58
C VAL A 133 10.86 -18.17 0.93
N ASP A 134 10.10 -19.14 1.46
CA ASP A 134 9.72 -19.26 2.87
C ASP A 134 9.17 -17.92 3.42
N ILE A 135 8.11 -17.41 2.80
CA ILE A 135 7.54 -16.08 3.15
C ILE A 135 7.24 -15.95 4.65
N ARG A 136 6.97 -17.07 5.33
CA ARG A 136 6.73 -17.10 6.78
C ARG A 136 7.92 -16.55 7.57
N ASP A 137 9.16 -16.91 7.22
CA ASP A 137 10.36 -16.36 7.86
C ASP A 137 10.41 -14.84 7.70
N TRP A 138 10.18 -14.36 6.48
CA TRP A 138 10.23 -12.95 6.14
C TRP A 138 9.19 -12.13 6.91
N VAL A 139 7.95 -12.58 6.93
CA VAL A 139 6.85 -11.85 7.57
C VAL A 139 6.89 -12.00 9.10
N GLU A 140 6.97 -13.22 9.62
CA GLU A 140 6.82 -13.46 11.07
C GLU A 140 8.10 -13.22 11.86
N ARG A 141 9.29 -13.44 11.27
CA ARG A 141 10.57 -13.28 11.98
C ARG A 141 11.32 -12.02 11.56
N ARG A 142 11.23 -11.60 10.30
CA ARG A 142 11.94 -10.40 9.79
C ARG A 142 11.07 -9.16 9.66
N GLY A 143 9.77 -9.28 9.90
CA GLY A 143 8.82 -8.17 9.92
C GLY A 143 8.49 -7.58 8.55
N VAL A 144 8.64 -8.34 7.47
CA VAL A 144 8.21 -7.93 6.12
C VAL A 144 6.70 -7.65 6.13
N ARG A 145 6.34 -6.48 5.62
CA ARG A 145 4.94 -6.03 5.44
C ARG A 145 4.53 -6.02 3.98
N GLU A 146 5.50 -5.87 3.08
CA GLU A 146 5.22 -5.89 1.64
C GLU A 146 6.23 -6.74 0.87
N VAL A 147 5.73 -7.41 -0.15
CA VAL A 147 6.53 -8.17 -1.11
C VAL A 147 6.33 -7.52 -2.48
N TRP A 148 7.40 -7.04 -3.10
CA TRP A 148 7.34 -6.45 -4.43
C TRP A 148 7.94 -7.42 -5.44
N LEU A 149 7.07 -7.98 -6.28
CA LEU A 149 7.42 -8.95 -7.29
C LEU A 149 7.67 -8.24 -8.63
N TRP A 150 8.93 -8.15 -9.06
CA TRP A 150 9.26 -7.74 -10.42
C TRP A 150 9.15 -8.92 -11.38
N GLY A 151 8.15 -8.86 -12.26
CA GLY A 151 7.85 -9.87 -13.26
C GLY A 151 7.46 -9.26 -14.61
N TYR A 152 6.83 -10.07 -15.45
CA TYR A 152 6.40 -9.74 -16.79
C TYR A 152 4.95 -10.18 -16.98
N HIS A 153 4.16 -9.41 -17.75
CA HIS A 153 2.83 -9.85 -18.16
C HIS A 153 2.77 -10.17 -19.65
N GLY A 154 3.17 -9.26 -20.56
CA GLY A 154 3.27 -9.40 -22.02
C GLY A 154 2.24 -10.26 -22.78
N GLY A 155 1.04 -10.50 -22.24
CA GLY A 155 0.09 -11.51 -22.75
C GLY A 155 0.56 -12.97 -22.56
N LYS A 156 1.57 -13.18 -21.71
CA LYS A 156 2.22 -14.45 -21.36
C LYS A 156 1.85 -14.93 -19.96
N VAL A 157 1.63 -14.00 -19.03
CA VAL A 157 1.22 -14.26 -17.65
C VAL A 157 0.21 -13.20 -17.22
N ASP A 158 -0.91 -13.61 -16.64
CA ASP A 158 -1.84 -12.71 -15.96
C ASP A 158 -1.46 -12.57 -14.47
N LEU A 159 -1.89 -11.47 -13.84
CA LEU A 159 -1.49 -11.10 -12.48
C LEU A 159 -2.63 -10.40 -11.73
N TRP A 160 -2.46 -10.33 -10.42
CA TRP A 160 -3.09 -9.33 -9.55
C TRP A 160 -2.09 -8.22 -9.26
N GLU A 161 -2.53 -6.97 -9.43
CA GLU A 161 -1.74 -5.76 -9.15
C GLU A 161 -1.34 -5.70 -7.67
N SER A 162 -2.28 -6.04 -6.79
CA SER A 162 -2.03 -6.25 -5.37
C SER A 162 -2.85 -7.40 -4.78
N ASN A 163 -2.24 -8.10 -3.83
CA ASN A 163 -2.85 -9.23 -3.14
C ASN A 163 -2.38 -9.29 -1.69
N MET A 164 -3.30 -9.40 -0.74
CA MET A 164 -3.08 -9.16 0.68
C MET A 164 -3.52 -10.38 1.49
N ALA A 165 -2.59 -10.92 2.27
CA ALA A 165 -2.88 -11.97 3.25
C ALA A 165 -2.86 -11.38 4.66
N SER A 166 -3.87 -11.73 5.46
CA SER A 166 -4.05 -11.17 6.80
C SER A 166 -4.84 -12.11 7.70
N PRO A 167 -4.50 -12.20 9.01
CA PRO A 167 -5.31 -12.95 9.98
C PRO A 167 -6.68 -12.29 10.24
N PHE A 168 -6.94 -11.10 9.71
CA PHE A 168 -8.19 -10.35 9.83
C PHE A 168 -9.07 -10.39 8.58
N GLY A 169 -8.70 -11.19 7.58
CA GLY A 169 -9.40 -11.33 6.30
C GLY A 169 -8.69 -10.64 5.14
N ASP A 170 -9.10 -11.01 3.93
CA ASP A 170 -8.53 -10.56 2.66
C ASP A 170 -9.17 -9.24 2.20
N VAL A 171 -8.33 -8.22 1.99
CA VAL A 171 -8.72 -6.88 1.52
C VAL A 171 -7.90 -6.49 0.28
N SER A 172 -7.80 -7.41 -0.66
CA SER A 172 -7.02 -7.23 -1.88
C SER A 172 -7.78 -6.49 -2.98
N ASN A 173 -7.02 -5.83 -3.86
CA ASN A 173 -7.43 -5.55 -5.24
C ASN A 173 -7.20 -6.78 -6.15
N SER A 174 -7.85 -7.88 -5.78
CA SER A 174 -7.81 -9.16 -6.49
C SER A 174 -9.19 -9.83 -6.42
N ASP A 175 -9.30 -11.08 -6.85
CA ASP A 175 -10.50 -11.90 -6.63
C ASP A 175 -10.64 -12.41 -5.19
N ARG A 176 -9.70 -12.07 -4.30
CA ARG A 176 -9.68 -12.42 -2.87
C ARG A 176 -9.77 -13.93 -2.63
N ASP A 177 -9.03 -14.72 -3.41
CA ASP A 177 -8.98 -16.17 -3.28
C ASP A 177 -8.21 -16.57 -2.01
N PRO A 178 -8.83 -17.23 -1.02
CA PRO A 178 -8.17 -17.54 0.26
C PRO A 178 -7.00 -18.53 0.15
N ASN A 179 -6.72 -19.08 -1.05
CA ASN A 179 -5.64 -20.05 -1.28
C ASN A 179 -4.48 -19.49 -2.10
N ASP A 180 -4.54 -18.23 -2.56
CA ASP A 180 -3.52 -17.67 -3.43
C ASP A 180 -2.30 -17.11 -2.66
N LEU A 181 -2.45 -16.82 -1.37
CA LEU A 181 -1.40 -16.42 -0.44
C LEU A 181 -1.55 -17.15 0.91
N PRO A 182 -0.44 -17.58 1.55
CA PRO A 182 -0.51 -18.16 2.88
C PRO A 182 -0.91 -17.11 3.93
N VAL A 183 -1.97 -17.38 4.68
CA VAL A 183 -2.34 -16.56 5.85
C VAL A 183 -1.38 -16.84 7.00
N LEU A 184 -0.75 -15.77 7.52
CA LEU A 184 0.26 -15.80 8.58
C LEU A 184 -0.22 -15.08 9.85
N ALA A 185 0.62 -15.04 10.88
CA ALA A 185 0.34 -14.30 12.11
C ALA A 185 0.31 -12.77 11.93
N HIS A 186 0.92 -12.26 10.86
CA HIS A 186 0.98 -10.85 10.50
C HIS A 186 0.51 -10.62 9.07
N THR A 187 -0.13 -9.48 8.86
CA THR A 187 -0.56 -9.02 7.54
C THR A 187 0.64 -8.71 6.64
N TYR A 188 0.56 -9.10 5.37
CA TYR A 188 1.45 -8.63 4.33
C TYR A 188 0.74 -8.49 2.98
N THR A 189 1.25 -7.60 2.12
CA THR A 189 0.73 -7.38 0.78
C THR A 189 1.79 -7.71 -0.28
N VAL A 190 1.41 -8.45 -1.31
CA VAL A 190 2.19 -8.72 -2.50
C VAL A 190 1.74 -7.78 -3.61
N TYR A 191 2.68 -7.06 -4.21
CA TYR A 191 2.49 -6.25 -5.41
C TYR A 191 3.20 -6.90 -6.59
N HIS A 192 2.55 -7.00 -7.75
CA HIS A 192 3.16 -7.59 -8.95
C HIS A 192 3.45 -6.53 -10.01
N TYR A 193 4.67 -6.02 -9.98
CA TYR A 193 5.14 -5.04 -10.93
C TYR A 193 5.57 -5.66 -12.25
N ASN A 194 5.19 -5.02 -13.36
CA ASN A 194 5.69 -5.36 -14.68
C ASN A 194 6.96 -4.57 -15.02
N TYR A 195 8.13 -5.21 -15.07
CA TYR A 195 9.38 -4.52 -15.47
C TYR A 195 9.41 -4.07 -16.93
N GLN A 196 8.42 -4.44 -17.75
CA GLN A 196 8.22 -3.89 -19.10
C GLN A 196 7.64 -2.46 -19.06
N ARG A 197 7.02 -2.06 -17.95
CA ARG A 197 6.42 -0.76 -17.70
C ARG A 197 7.37 0.18 -16.93
N GLY A 198 6.83 1.25 -16.34
CA GLY A 198 7.57 2.23 -15.56
C GLY A 198 7.04 2.38 -14.13
N THR A 199 7.51 3.44 -13.48
CA THR A 199 7.18 3.76 -12.08
C THR A 199 5.71 4.11 -11.90
N SER A 200 5.07 4.71 -12.91
CA SER A 200 3.67 5.10 -12.81
C SER A 200 2.76 3.89 -12.57
N GLU A 201 2.88 2.85 -13.40
CA GLU A 201 2.09 1.63 -13.27
C GLU A 201 2.36 0.90 -11.95
N ALA A 202 3.62 0.83 -11.51
CA ALA A 202 3.95 0.21 -10.22
C ALA A 202 3.39 0.99 -9.01
N VAL A 203 3.26 2.32 -9.11
CA VAL A 203 2.61 3.14 -8.07
C VAL A 203 1.08 3.02 -8.14
N GLU A 204 0.51 2.84 -9.33
CA GLU A 204 -0.93 2.59 -9.53
C GLU A 204 -1.39 1.33 -8.78
N ASP A 205 -0.60 0.25 -8.81
CA ASP A 205 -0.87 -0.98 -8.03
C ASP A 205 -1.07 -0.71 -6.53
N HIS A 206 -0.29 0.24 -5.97
CA HIS A 206 -0.42 0.70 -4.59
C HIS A 206 -1.68 1.52 -4.36
N LEU A 207 -2.04 2.41 -5.30
CA LEU A 207 -3.26 3.20 -5.17
C LEU A 207 -4.48 2.30 -5.11
N HIS A 208 -4.55 1.25 -5.92
CA HIS A 208 -5.66 0.30 -5.86
C HIS A 208 -5.74 -0.42 -4.52
N GLN A 209 -4.60 -0.82 -3.94
CA GLN A 209 -4.60 -1.42 -2.61
C GLN A 209 -5.01 -0.42 -1.52
N ILE A 210 -4.54 0.82 -1.60
CA ILE A 210 -4.93 1.90 -0.67
C ILE A 210 -6.45 2.10 -0.75
N GLU A 211 -7.01 2.19 -1.96
CA GLU A 211 -8.44 2.32 -2.18
C GLU A 211 -9.22 1.12 -1.63
N ALA A 212 -8.76 -0.10 -1.87
CA ALA A 212 -9.38 -1.32 -1.34
C ALA A 212 -9.41 -1.32 0.19
N VAL A 213 -8.28 -1.00 0.83
CA VAL A 213 -8.19 -0.92 2.29
C VAL A 213 -9.10 0.17 2.85
N LEU A 214 -9.04 1.40 2.33
CA LEU A 214 -9.87 2.49 2.84
C LEU A 214 -11.37 2.23 2.66
N ASN A 215 -11.78 1.66 1.52
CA ASN A 215 -13.16 1.21 1.29
C ASN A 215 -13.60 0.17 2.31
N HIS A 216 -12.75 -0.80 2.62
CA HIS A 216 -13.06 -1.84 3.59
C HIS A 216 -13.18 -1.29 5.01
N ILE A 217 -12.25 -0.41 5.43
CA ILE A 217 -12.32 0.24 6.76
C ILE A 217 -13.59 1.08 6.91
N ASP A 218 -13.99 1.77 5.84
CA ASP A 218 -15.21 2.58 5.78
C ASP A 218 -16.51 1.75 5.67
N GLY A 219 -16.39 0.42 5.48
CA GLY A 219 -17.52 -0.50 5.47
C GLY A 219 -18.22 -0.67 4.12
N ARG A 220 -17.53 -0.39 3.00
CA ARG A 220 -18.10 -0.52 1.65
C ARG A 220 -18.62 -1.93 1.36
N ASP A 221 -17.91 -2.96 1.81
CA ASP A 221 -18.27 -4.37 1.63
C ASP A 221 -19.63 -4.76 2.26
N HIS A 222 -20.11 -3.95 3.22
CA HIS A 222 -21.40 -4.17 3.89
C HIS A 222 -22.43 -3.07 3.58
N THR A 223 -22.09 -2.14 2.68
CA THR A 223 -22.94 -1.01 2.31
C THR A 223 -23.53 -1.24 0.92
N PRO A 224 -24.87 -1.17 0.75
CA PRO A 224 -25.48 -1.28 -0.58
C PRO A 224 -24.92 -0.21 -1.53
N PRO A 225 -24.70 -0.52 -2.84
CA PRO A 225 -24.13 0.43 -3.80
C PRO A 225 -24.87 1.78 -3.87
N ALA A 226 -26.19 1.77 -3.72
CA ALA A 226 -27.02 2.99 -3.67
C ALA A 226 -26.67 3.95 -2.50
N GLN A 227 -25.96 3.46 -1.48
CA GLN A 227 -25.53 4.22 -0.31
C GLN A 227 -24.02 4.51 -0.30
N TRP A 228 -23.27 4.12 -1.34
CA TRP A 228 -21.83 4.41 -1.39
C TRP A 228 -21.52 5.90 -1.38
N THR A 229 -22.45 6.75 -1.82
CA THR A 229 -22.34 8.20 -1.71
C THR A 229 -22.39 8.72 -0.27
N ASN A 230 -22.75 7.90 0.72
CA ASN A 230 -22.73 8.27 2.13
C ASN A 230 -21.42 7.91 2.84
N LEU A 231 -20.63 7.01 2.24
CA LEU A 231 -19.34 6.55 2.75
C LEU A 231 -18.34 7.73 2.84
N LEU A 232 -17.54 7.76 3.89
CA LEU A 232 -16.59 8.84 4.16
C LEU A 232 -15.46 8.88 3.12
N PHE A 233 -14.93 7.72 2.74
CA PHE A 233 -13.89 7.60 1.73
C PHE A 233 -14.48 7.70 0.31
N TRP A 234 -15.21 6.69 -0.17
CA TRP A 234 -15.63 6.66 -1.56
C TRP A 234 -16.65 7.74 -1.91
N GLY A 235 -17.63 7.92 -1.03
CA GLY A 235 -18.66 8.92 -1.23
C GLY A 235 -18.07 10.31 -1.10
N LYS A 236 -17.63 10.68 0.09
CA LYS A 236 -17.35 12.08 0.46
C LYS A 236 -15.97 12.53 0.01
N PHE A 237 -14.92 11.73 0.25
CA PHE A 237 -13.55 12.08 -0.14
C PHE A 237 -13.35 12.00 -1.65
N VAL A 238 -13.56 10.82 -2.25
CA VAL A 238 -13.41 10.64 -3.70
C VAL A 238 -14.45 11.48 -4.45
N GLY A 239 -15.68 11.58 -3.95
CA GLY A 239 -16.77 12.31 -4.60
C GLY A 239 -17.55 11.48 -5.61
N SER A 240 -17.46 10.14 -5.50
CA SER A 240 -18.01 9.21 -6.49
C SER A 240 -19.21 8.42 -5.97
N ASP A 241 -19.97 7.86 -6.91
CA ASP A 241 -21.04 6.90 -6.66
C ASP A 241 -20.66 5.49 -7.16
N ALA A 242 -21.65 4.61 -7.27
CA ALA A 242 -21.46 3.24 -7.75
C ALA A 242 -21.09 3.15 -9.24
N SER A 243 -21.18 4.24 -10.01
CA SER A 243 -20.69 4.28 -11.40
C SER A 243 -19.19 4.57 -11.51
N HIS A 244 -18.51 4.83 -10.39
CA HIS A 244 -17.10 5.24 -10.32
C HIS A 244 -16.81 6.62 -10.97
N LYS A 245 -17.85 7.35 -11.40
CA LYS A 245 -17.74 8.73 -11.88
C LYS A 245 -17.80 9.71 -10.72
N ILE A 246 -17.20 10.89 -10.92
CA ILE A 246 -17.27 12.00 -9.98
C ILE A 246 -18.62 12.70 -10.17
N ILE A 247 -19.46 12.69 -9.13
CA ILE A 247 -20.84 13.23 -9.19
C ILE A 247 -21.03 14.50 -8.35
N ARG A 248 -20.00 14.87 -7.59
CA ARG A 248 -19.92 16.12 -6.81
C ARG A 248 -18.45 16.56 -6.77
N PRO A 249 -18.16 17.81 -6.41
CA PRO A 249 -16.79 18.21 -6.07
C PRO A 249 -16.20 17.21 -5.08
N GLY A 250 -15.07 16.63 -5.45
CA GLY A 250 -14.38 15.60 -4.68
C GLY A 250 -12.95 15.45 -5.17
N CYS A 251 -12.21 14.59 -4.47
CA CYS A 251 -10.77 14.44 -4.63
C CYS A 251 -10.36 13.55 -5.81
N GLY A 252 -11.30 12.83 -6.44
CA GLY A 252 -10.94 11.84 -7.46
C GLY A 252 -10.37 10.56 -6.86
N TRP A 253 -9.91 9.66 -7.72
CA TRP A 253 -9.28 8.37 -7.38
C TRP A 253 -8.23 8.01 -8.45
N ALA A 254 -7.57 6.85 -8.34
CA ALA A 254 -6.43 6.44 -9.17
C ALA A 254 -6.61 6.78 -10.66
N HIS A 255 -7.63 6.24 -11.31
CA HIS A 255 -7.83 6.47 -12.74
C HIS A 255 -8.60 7.75 -13.09
N TYR A 256 -9.21 8.41 -12.10
CA TYR A 256 -10.22 9.44 -12.34
C TYR A 256 -9.95 10.70 -11.50
N PRO A 257 -9.04 11.58 -11.94
CA PRO A 257 -8.91 12.92 -11.38
C PRO A 257 -10.22 13.71 -11.41
N PRO A 258 -10.36 14.77 -10.61
CA PRO A 258 -11.59 15.55 -10.54
C PRO A 258 -12.11 16.07 -11.89
N ASN A 259 -11.21 16.30 -12.85
CA ASN A 259 -11.58 16.82 -14.17
C ASN A 259 -11.72 15.75 -15.27
N ALA A 260 -11.52 14.47 -14.95
CA ALA A 260 -11.64 13.39 -15.91
C ALA A 260 -13.08 13.22 -16.44
N GLU A 261 -13.18 12.75 -17.68
CA GLU A 261 -14.46 12.39 -18.34
C GLU A 261 -14.58 10.90 -18.63
N ARG A 262 -13.49 10.16 -18.43
CA ARG A 262 -13.35 8.71 -18.62
C ARG A 262 -12.18 8.20 -17.79
N ASP A 263 -12.05 6.88 -17.76
CA ASP A 263 -10.94 6.20 -17.11
C ASP A 263 -9.58 6.61 -17.69
N TYR A 264 -8.57 6.76 -16.83
CA TYR A 264 -7.18 7.11 -17.16
C TYR A 264 -6.99 8.50 -17.80
N ASP A 265 -7.89 9.44 -17.53
CA ASP A 265 -7.92 10.76 -18.20
C ASP A 265 -7.08 11.83 -17.46
N TRP A 266 -5.87 11.47 -17.06
CA TRP A 266 -4.98 12.32 -16.24
C TRP A 266 -4.49 13.59 -16.93
N ALA A 267 -4.50 13.61 -18.26
CA ALA A 267 -4.03 14.74 -19.06
C ALA A 267 -5.17 15.67 -19.54
N ASN A 268 -6.40 15.50 -19.02
CA ASN A 268 -7.52 16.32 -19.46
C ASN A 268 -7.27 17.80 -19.12
N PRO A 269 -7.30 18.74 -20.09
CA PRO A 269 -7.05 20.15 -19.83
C PRO A 269 -8.29 20.88 -19.28
N ARG A 270 -9.46 20.22 -19.25
CA ARG A 270 -10.72 20.81 -18.78
C ARG A 270 -10.58 21.29 -17.34
N TYR A 271 -11.04 22.51 -17.10
CA TYR A 271 -11.17 23.04 -15.75
C TYR A 271 -12.38 22.44 -15.04
N VAL A 272 -12.21 22.17 -13.75
CA VAL A 272 -13.26 21.73 -12.84
C VAL A 272 -13.18 22.50 -11.53
N GLU A 273 -14.33 22.68 -10.88
CA GLU A 273 -14.40 23.12 -9.49
C GLU A 273 -14.28 21.89 -8.57
N THR A 274 -13.21 21.82 -7.78
CA THR A 274 -12.99 20.76 -6.80
C THR A 274 -12.45 21.34 -5.49
N ASP A 275 -12.79 20.71 -4.38
CA ASP A 275 -12.30 21.04 -3.05
C ASP A 275 -11.11 20.16 -2.63
N ILE A 276 -10.48 19.39 -3.54
CA ILE A 276 -9.38 18.46 -3.22
C ILE A 276 -8.31 19.07 -2.28
N GLU A 277 -7.93 20.34 -2.50
CA GLU A 277 -6.91 21.01 -1.70
C GLU A 277 -7.36 21.54 -0.33
N ASP A 278 -8.67 21.61 -0.07
CA ASP A 278 -9.28 22.02 1.21
C ASP A 278 -10.46 21.11 1.57
N TRP A 279 -10.37 19.82 1.20
CA TRP A 279 -11.48 18.90 1.38
C TRP A 279 -11.83 18.77 2.86
N LYS A 280 -13.14 18.83 3.15
CA LYS A 280 -13.69 18.64 4.49
C LYS A 280 -14.85 17.66 4.40
N PRO A 281 -14.96 16.71 5.35
CA PRO A 281 -15.94 15.63 5.26
C PRO A 281 -17.40 16.09 5.44
N ASP A 282 -17.62 17.30 5.94
CA ASP A 282 -18.93 17.96 6.01
C ASP A 282 -19.31 18.74 4.72
N GLY A 283 -18.42 18.79 3.73
CA GLY A 283 -18.63 19.49 2.47
C GLY A 283 -18.40 21.00 2.52
N THR A 284 -17.85 21.54 3.61
CA THR A 284 -17.55 22.97 3.76
C THR A 284 -16.20 23.39 3.15
N GLY A 285 -15.47 22.45 2.55
CA GLY A 285 -14.20 22.69 1.89
C GLY A 285 -14.29 23.73 0.78
N ARG A 286 -13.29 24.60 0.68
CA ARG A 286 -13.25 25.63 -0.36
C ARG A 286 -12.94 25.00 -1.70
N LYS A 287 -13.87 25.16 -2.63
CA LYS A 287 -13.67 24.78 -4.03
C LYS A 287 -12.72 25.75 -4.71
N GLN A 288 -11.94 25.20 -5.63
CA GLN A 288 -11.04 25.93 -6.48
C GLN A 288 -11.06 25.37 -7.88
N ARG A 289 -10.87 26.27 -8.84
CA ARG A 289 -10.85 25.96 -10.25
C ARG A 289 -9.47 25.44 -10.65
N LEU A 290 -9.38 24.18 -11.03
CA LEU A 290 -8.12 23.54 -11.44
C LEU A 290 -8.30 22.62 -12.65
N ASN A 291 -7.18 22.21 -13.26
CA ASN A 291 -7.11 21.22 -14.33
C ASN A 291 -5.81 20.41 -14.19
N CYS A 292 -5.49 19.61 -15.21
CA CYS A 292 -4.31 18.73 -15.15
C CYS A 292 -2.97 19.44 -14.96
N GLN A 293 -2.86 20.73 -15.28
CA GLN A 293 -1.62 21.47 -15.07
C GLN A 293 -1.21 21.48 -13.59
N ARG A 294 -2.16 21.31 -12.66
CA ARG A 294 -1.87 21.24 -11.22
C ARG A 294 -0.96 20.07 -10.84
N TRP A 295 -1.08 18.94 -11.52
CA TRP A 295 -0.20 17.77 -11.39
C TRP A 295 0.70 17.57 -12.61
N GLY A 296 0.81 18.55 -13.49
CA GLY A 296 1.64 18.46 -14.70
C GLY A 296 1.13 17.47 -15.76
N CYS A 297 -0.17 17.15 -15.75
CA CYS A 297 -0.84 16.31 -16.74
C CYS A 297 -0.20 14.92 -16.92
N ASP A 298 0.37 14.39 -15.85
CA ASP A 298 1.12 13.14 -15.79
C ASP A 298 0.53 12.22 -14.71
N SER A 299 0.44 10.91 -14.99
CA SER A 299 -0.21 9.95 -14.08
C SER A 299 0.54 9.77 -12.77
N LEU A 300 1.87 9.63 -12.81
CA LEU A 300 2.67 9.46 -11.59
C LEU A 300 2.56 10.70 -10.69
N LYS A 301 2.63 11.89 -11.29
CA LYS A 301 2.44 13.14 -10.54
C LYS A 301 1.01 13.28 -10.00
N TRP A 302 0.00 12.82 -10.75
CA TRP A 302 -1.37 12.74 -10.25
C TRP A 302 -1.45 11.83 -9.02
N PHE A 303 -0.86 10.64 -9.07
CA PHE A 303 -0.88 9.69 -7.96
C PHE A 303 -0.24 10.27 -6.70
N ILE A 304 0.94 10.89 -6.83
CA ILE A 304 1.61 11.57 -5.72
C ILE A 304 0.72 12.70 -5.19
N TYR A 305 0.19 13.54 -6.07
CA TYR A 305 -0.68 14.64 -5.67
C TYR A 305 -1.93 14.13 -4.94
N TRP A 306 -2.65 13.14 -5.47
CA TRP A 306 -3.82 12.54 -4.85
C TRP A 306 -3.52 11.97 -3.46
N MET A 307 -2.44 11.19 -3.32
CA MET A 307 -1.99 10.67 -2.02
C MET A 307 -1.73 11.81 -1.01
N GLN A 308 -1.13 12.93 -1.44
CA GLN A 308 -0.89 14.07 -0.55
C GLN A 308 -2.18 14.76 -0.07
N ASN A 309 -3.33 14.47 -0.69
CA ASN A 309 -4.64 14.96 -0.27
C ASN A 309 -5.39 13.97 0.64
N VAL A 310 -4.97 12.69 0.73
CA VAL A 310 -5.54 11.71 1.66
C VAL A 310 -5.28 12.16 3.11
N PRO A 311 -6.30 12.19 4.01
CA PRO A 311 -6.15 12.61 5.40
C PRO A 311 -4.98 11.94 6.10
N GLY A 312 -3.87 12.68 6.24
CA GLY A 312 -2.65 12.14 6.81
C GLY A 312 -2.39 12.60 8.24
N ARG A 313 -1.13 12.55 8.66
CA ARG A 313 -0.69 13.02 9.97
C ARG A 313 -1.10 14.49 10.20
N ASP A 314 -1.61 14.77 11.40
CA ASP A 314 -1.96 16.11 11.87
C ASP A 314 -2.92 16.86 10.92
N ASN A 315 -3.84 16.12 10.26
CA ASN A 315 -4.72 16.68 9.23
C ASN A 315 -5.72 17.74 9.73
N GLY A 316 -6.02 17.76 11.04
CA GLY A 316 -6.92 18.74 11.67
C GLY A 316 -8.39 18.64 11.26
N LEU A 317 -8.81 17.56 10.60
CA LEU A 317 -10.18 17.37 10.11
C LEU A 317 -11.05 16.68 11.15
N PHE A 318 -12.34 17.03 11.13
CA PHE A 318 -13.36 16.44 11.99
C PHE A 318 -14.57 16.02 11.16
N TYR A 319 -15.18 14.90 11.51
CA TYR A 319 -16.46 14.44 10.98
C TYR A 319 -17.37 14.05 12.13
N GLN A 320 -18.57 14.64 12.16
CA GLN A 320 -19.57 14.40 13.22
C GLN A 320 -18.99 14.60 14.64
N GLY A 321 -18.17 15.64 14.82
CA GLY A 321 -17.56 15.97 16.11
C GLY A 321 -16.34 15.13 16.48
N LYS A 322 -15.96 14.14 15.67
CA LYS A 322 -14.80 13.26 15.92
C LYS A 322 -13.67 13.57 14.97
N ARG A 323 -12.43 13.49 15.44
CA ARG A 323 -11.25 13.72 14.62
C ARG A 323 -11.11 12.62 13.56
N LEU A 324 -10.70 12.98 12.35
CA LEU A 324 -10.25 11.99 11.37
C LEU A 324 -8.88 11.46 11.79
N ARG A 325 -8.72 10.13 11.72
CA ARG A 325 -7.41 9.51 11.91
C ARG A 325 -6.48 9.89 10.76
N ASN A 326 -5.19 9.73 10.97
CA ASN A 326 -4.26 9.59 9.85
C ASN A 326 -4.59 8.29 9.11
N TRP A 327 -5.21 8.37 7.94
CA TRP A 327 -5.66 7.19 7.20
C TRP A 327 -4.51 6.31 6.72
N TRP A 328 -3.29 6.84 6.65
CA TRP A 328 -2.10 6.04 6.36
C TRP A 328 -1.80 4.97 7.41
N VAL A 329 -2.38 5.04 8.62
CA VAL A 329 -2.23 3.97 9.63
C VAL A 329 -2.85 2.64 9.19
N PHE A 330 -3.85 2.65 8.31
CA PHE A 330 -4.46 1.43 7.79
C PHE A 330 -3.56 0.71 6.77
N ILE A 331 -2.61 1.42 6.18
CA ILE A 331 -1.58 0.85 5.31
C ILE A 331 -0.33 0.53 6.15
N GLY A 332 0.03 1.49 7.00
CA GLY A 332 1.23 1.48 7.81
C GLY A 332 1.24 0.47 8.95
N ASP A 333 0.10 0.22 9.59
CA ASP A 333 -0.02 -0.68 10.75
C ASP A 333 -1.37 -1.39 10.86
N TYR A 334 -1.79 -2.02 9.75
CA TYR A 334 -3.09 -2.68 9.60
C TYR A 334 -3.45 -3.59 10.79
N ASP A 335 -2.57 -4.51 11.21
CA ASP A 335 -2.80 -5.43 12.32
C ASP A 335 -3.27 -4.74 13.60
N THR A 336 -2.58 -3.66 13.99
CA THR A 336 -2.92 -2.89 15.20
C THR A 336 -4.28 -2.23 15.05
N THR A 337 -4.57 -1.64 13.88
CA THR A 337 -5.87 -1.01 13.62
C THR A 337 -7.01 -2.01 13.72
N ARG A 338 -6.80 -3.25 13.24
CA ARG A 338 -7.80 -4.32 13.30
C ARG A 338 -8.02 -4.83 14.71
N LYS A 339 -6.95 -5.07 15.47
CA LYS A 339 -7.03 -5.49 16.89
C LYS A 339 -7.78 -4.48 17.74
N LEU A 340 -7.63 -3.18 17.44
CA LEU A 340 -8.27 -2.10 18.18
C LEU A 340 -9.63 -1.68 17.60
N GLY A 341 -10.08 -2.29 16.51
CA GLY A 341 -11.36 -1.96 15.87
C GLY A 341 -11.40 -0.55 15.26
N TRP A 342 -10.26 0.05 14.93
CA TRP A 342 -10.18 1.43 14.46
C TRP A 342 -10.92 1.64 13.14
N LYS A 343 -11.53 2.82 13.03
CA LYS A 343 -12.24 3.34 11.85
C LYS A 343 -11.55 4.61 11.34
N LEU A 344 -12.00 5.12 10.19
CA LEU A 344 -11.47 6.34 9.57
C LEU A 344 -11.56 7.58 10.48
N VAL A 345 -12.45 7.55 11.49
CA VAL A 345 -12.58 8.54 12.56
C VAL A 345 -12.28 7.92 13.91
N GLU A 346 -11.91 8.74 14.88
CA GLU A 346 -11.80 8.30 16.28
C GLU A 346 -13.15 7.91 16.87
N ASP A 347 -13.13 7.18 17.99
CA ASP A 347 -14.33 6.74 18.70
C ASP A 347 -14.99 7.84 19.54
#